data_AF-W0GEM5-F1
#
_entry.id   AF-W0GEM5-F1
#
_cell.length_a   1.000
_cell.length_b   1.000
_cell.length_c   1.000
_cell.angle_alpha   90.00
_cell.angle_beta   90.00
_cell.angle_gamma   90.00
#
_symmetry.space_group_name_H-M   'P 1'
#
loop_
_entity.id
_entity.type
_entity.pdbx_description
1 polymer ?
#
loop_
_entity_poly.entity_id
_entity_poly.type
_entity_poly.pdbx_seq_one_letter_code
_entity_poly.pdbx_strand_id
1 'polypeptide(L)' 'VPGHEVVGEVVEVGPGVSKFTVGDIVGVGCLVGCCGGCSPCERDLEQYCPKKIWSYNDVYIDGQPTQGGFAKATVVHQ' A
#
# COMPACT_ATOMS: atom_id res chain seq x y z
N VAL A 1 6.53 -4.52 12.57
CA VAL A 1 7.36 -3.31 12.38
C VAL A 1 6.42 -2.13 12.16
N PRO A 2 6.45 -1.08 13.00
CA PRO A 2 5.58 0.10 12.87
C PRO A 2 5.96 1.02 11.70
N GLY A 3 5.21 2.13 11.57
CA GLY A 3 5.44 3.22 10.60
C GLY A 3 4.41 3.22 9.47
N HIS A 4 3.64 4.31 9.35
CA HIS A 4 2.56 4.48 8.35
C HIS A 4 2.53 5.87 7.69
N GLU A 5 3.58 6.67 7.89
CA GLU A 5 3.79 7.98 7.27
C GLU A 5 5.10 7.90 6.47
N VAL A 6 5.11 7.06 5.43
CA VAL A 6 6.33 6.72 4.69
C VAL A 6 6.50 7.68 3.52
N VAL A 7 7.72 8.17 3.32
CA VAL A 7 8.17 8.82 2.09
C VAL A 7 9.46 8.17 1.63
N GLY A 8 9.60 7.92 0.33
CA GLY A 8 10.77 7.26 -0.24
C GLY A 8 10.83 7.38 -1.76
N GLU A 9 11.86 6.77 -2.33
CA GLU A 9 12.10 6.73 -3.78
C GLU A 9 11.68 5.37 -4.34
N VAL A 10 10.98 5.37 -5.48
CA VAL A 10 10.62 4.13 -6.21
C VAL A 10 11.87 3.53 -6.84
N VAL A 11 12.25 2.32 -6.41
CA VAL A 11 13.42 1.59 -6.95
C VAL A 11 13.06 0.52 -7.99
N GLU A 12 11.80 0.05 -7.99
CA GLU A 12 11.28 -0.96 -8.90
C GLU A 12 9.77 -0.77 -9.08
N VAL A 13 9.23 -1.07 -10.26
CA VAL A 13 7.80 -1.09 -10.55
C VAL A 13 7.39 -2.43 -11.16
N GLY A 14 6.22 -2.93 -10.75
CA GLY A 14 5.69 -4.19 -11.27
C GLY A 14 5.16 -4.10 -12.71
N PRO A 15 5.01 -5.23 -13.41
CA PRO A 15 4.36 -5.27 -14.72
C PRO A 15 2.94 -4.69 -14.66
N GLY A 16 2.62 -3.74 -15.54
CA GLY A 16 1.32 -3.08 -15.58
C GLY A 16 1.18 -1.86 -14.66
N VAL A 17 2.22 -1.49 -13.91
CA VAL A 17 2.30 -0.20 -13.23
C VAL A 17 2.60 0.89 -14.25
N SER A 18 1.79 1.95 -14.28
CA SER A 18 1.96 3.08 -15.20
C SER A 18 1.86 4.46 -14.53
N LYS A 19 1.36 4.52 -13.29
CA LYS A 19 1.23 5.78 -12.53
C LYS A 19 2.57 6.32 -12.01
N PHE A 20 3.55 5.43 -11.80
CA PHE A 20 4.84 5.74 -11.20
C PHE A 20 5.97 5.20 -12.06
N THR A 21 7.14 5.83 -11.97
CA THR A 21 8.39 5.44 -12.60
C THR A 21 9.52 5.34 -11.56
N VAL A 22 10.57 4.58 -11.89
CA VAL A 22 11.76 4.50 -11.02
C VAL A 22 12.38 5.88 -10.86
N GLY A 23 12.68 6.26 -9.61
CA GLY A 23 13.21 7.58 -9.24
C GLY A 23 12.15 8.56 -8.69
N ASP A 24 10.85 8.24 -8.83
CA ASP A 24 9.80 9.10 -8.26
C ASP A 24 9.85 9.10 -6.73
N ILE A 25 9.68 10.28 -6.12
CA ILE A 25 9.47 10.42 -4.68
C ILE A 25 7.98 10.25 -4.37
N VAL A 26 7.65 9.21 -3.61
CA VAL A 26 6.27 8.79 -3.32
C VAL A 26 6.02 8.66 -1.82
N GLY A 27 4.75 8.75 -1.45
CA GLY A 27 4.28 8.53 -0.09
C GLY A 27 3.41 7.29 0.04
N VAL A 28 3.48 6.60 1.18
CA VAL A 28 2.57 5.51 1.56
C VAL A 28 1.96 5.82 2.92
N GLY A 29 0.63 5.78 2.98
CA GLY A 29 -0.13 6.05 4.19
C GLY A 29 -0.47 4.80 5.00
N CYS A 30 -1.57 4.89 5.76
CA CYS A 30 -2.03 3.83 6.67
C CYS A 30 -2.54 2.56 5.99
N LEU A 31 -2.97 2.65 4.72
CA LEU A 31 -3.59 1.54 4.00
C LEU A 31 -2.69 1.11 2.85
N VAL A 32 -2.54 -0.20 2.68
CA VAL A 32 -1.71 -0.81 1.61
C VAL A 32 -2.53 -1.72 0.69
N GLY A 33 -3.82 -1.89 0.96
CA GLY A 33 -4.72 -2.68 0.12
C GLY A 33 -6.19 -2.54 0.51
N CYS A 34 -7.07 -2.94 -0.41
CA CYS A 34 -8.52 -3.03 -0.22
C CYS A 34 -9.10 -4.06 -1.21
N CYS A 35 -10.43 -4.27 -1.22
CA CYS A 35 -11.03 -5.26 -2.13
C CYS A 35 -11.29 -4.76 -3.57
N GLY A 36 -11.25 -3.46 -3.82
CA GLY A 36 -11.46 -2.86 -5.16
C GLY A 36 -12.88 -2.93 -5.75
N GLY A 37 -13.78 -3.77 -5.24
CA GLY A 37 -15.10 -4.02 -5.85
C GLY A 37 -16.30 -3.87 -4.91
N CYS A 38 -16.15 -3.16 -3.78
CA CYS A 38 -17.28 -2.81 -2.92
C CYS A 38 -17.69 -1.35 -3.14
N SER A 39 -18.94 -1.01 -2.78
CA SER A 39 -19.47 0.36 -2.98
C SER A 39 -18.59 1.49 -2.42
N PRO A 40 -17.89 1.35 -1.28
CA PRO A 40 -16.86 2.31 -0.90
C PRO A 40 -15.67 2.40 -1.88
N CYS A 41 -15.06 1.28 -2.26
CA CYS A 41 -13.93 1.27 -3.18
C CYS A 41 -14.27 1.85 -4.56
N GLU A 42 -15.47 1.58 -5.09
CA GLU A 42 -15.92 2.12 -6.39
C GLU A 42 -16.17 3.64 -6.36
N ARG A 43 -16.18 4.26 -5.17
CA ARG A 43 -16.42 5.70 -4.96
C ARG A 43 -15.18 6.42 -4.44
N ASP A 44 -14.00 5.83 -4.60
CA ASP A 44 -12.73 6.37 -4.08
C ASP A 44 -12.76 6.60 -2.55
N LEU A 45 -13.44 5.67 -1.85
CA LEU A 45 -13.66 5.67 -0.41
C LEU A 45 -13.13 4.36 0.22
N GLU A 46 -11.94 3.93 -0.18
CA GLU A 46 -11.33 2.64 0.17
C GLU A 46 -11.01 2.51 1.66
N GLN A 47 -10.85 3.62 2.38
CA GLN A 47 -10.72 3.65 3.85
C GLN A 47 -11.97 3.12 4.57
N TYR A 48 -13.12 3.16 3.91
CA TYR A 48 -14.36 2.56 4.41
C TYR A 48 -14.58 1.12 3.90
N CYS A 49 -13.63 0.54 3.16
CA CYS A 49 -13.68 -0.85 2.76
C CYS A 49 -13.68 -1.78 4.01
N PRO A 50 -14.57 -2.78 4.08
CA PRO A 50 -14.55 -3.77 5.15
C PRO A 50 -13.34 -4.71 5.09
N LYS A 51 -12.65 -4.77 3.93
CA LYS A 51 -11.45 -5.58 3.67
C LYS A 51 -10.20 -4.73 3.40
N LYS A 52 -10.13 -3.52 4.00
CA LYS A 52 -8.91 -2.70 3.94
C LYS A 52 -7.77 -3.40 4.69
N ILE A 53 -6.54 -3.21 4.23
CA ILE A 53 -5.34 -3.80 4.80
C ILE A 53 -4.44 -2.68 5.31
N TRP A 54 -4.02 -2.76 6.57
CA TRP A 54 -3.17 -1.76 7.21
C TRP A 54 -1.68 -1.95 6.87
N SER A 55 -0.95 -0.84 6.82
CA SER A 55 0.50 -0.80 6.55
C SER A 55 1.36 -1.64 7.51
N TYR A 56 0.87 -1.93 8.72
CA TYR A 56 1.47 -2.89 9.64
C TYR A 56 0.42 -3.50 10.57
N ASN A 57 0.79 -4.61 11.24
CA ASN A 57 -0.08 -5.31 12.20
C ASN A 57 -1.38 -5.85 11.57
N ASP A 58 -1.30 -6.22 10.31
CA ASP A 58 -2.36 -6.87 9.53
C ASP A 58 -1.76 -7.99 8.68
N VAL A 59 -2.55 -8.62 7.82
CA VAL A 59 -2.13 -9.67 6.90
C VAL A 59 -2.43 -9.23 5.46
N TYR A 60 -1.41 -9.27 4.60
CA TYR A 60 -1.54 -8.91 3.19
C TYR A 60 -2.23 -10.03 2.38
N ILE A 61 -2.55 -9.75 1.10
CA ILE A 61 -3.33 -10.67 0.25
C ILE A 61 -2.63 -12.02 0.01
N ASP A 62 -1.31 -12.06 0.12
CA ASP A 62 -0.48 -13.26 -0.01
C ASP A 62 -0.33 -14.06 1.30
N GLY A 63 -0.97 -13.61 2.38
CA GLY A 63 -0.91 -14.23 3.70
C GLY A 63 0.27 -13.79 4.57
N GLN A 64 1.15 -12.91 4.10
CA GLN A 64 2.27 -12.40 4.90
C GLN A 64 1.82 -11.29 5.86
N PRO A 65 2.36 -11.21 7.09
CA PRO A 65 2.11 -10.09 7.98
C PRO A 65 2.62 -8.77 7.38
N THR A 66 1.81 -7.71 7.41
CA THR A 66 2.25 -6.39 6.95
C THR A 66 3.27 -5.79 7.90
N GLN A 67 4.33 -5.19 7.33
CA GLN A 67 5.43 -4.55 8.03
C GLN A 67 5.55 -3.11 7.52
N GLY A 68 5.53 -2.15 8.45
CA GLY A 68 5.49 -0.73 8.17
C GLY A 68 6.85 -0.13 7.84
N GLY A 69 6.87 1.20 7.74
CA GLY A 69 8.00 1.99 7.24
C GLY A 69 9.23 2.13 8.14
N PHE A 70 9.26 1.54 9.35
CA PHE A 70 10.49 1.48 10.16
C PHE A 70 11.44 0.39 9.64
N ALA A 71 11.67 0.40 8.33
CA ALA A 71 12.48 -0.50 7.54
C ALA A 71 13.13 0.30 6.39
N LYS A 72 14.17 -0.25 5.77
CA LYS A 72 14.85 0.41 4.65
C LYS A 72 14.06 0.38 3.33
N ALA A 73 13.14 -0.57 3.16
CA ALA A 73 12.33 -0.73 1.97
C ALA A 73 11.00 -1.43 2.30
N THR A 74 10.00 -1.25 1.44
CA THR A 74 8.71 -1.94 1.45
C THR A 74 8.19 -2.08 0.02
N VAL A 75 7.24 -3.00 -0.19
CA VAL A 75 6.55 -3.19 -1.47
C VAL A 75 5.06 -2.96 -1.21
N VAL A 76 4.41 -2.12 -2.03
CA VAL A 76 3.01 -1.73 -1.86
C VAL A 76 2.27 -1.77 -3.19
N HIS A 77 0.94 -1.86 -3.14
CA HIS A 77 0.09 -1.71 -4.32
C HIS A 77 0.18 -0.27 -4.88
N GLN A 78 0.16 -0.14 -6.22
CA GLN A 78 0.18 1.15 -6.96
C GLN A 78 -1.15 1.93 -6.93
#